data_AF-A0A0Q3HQF3-F1
#
_entry.id   AF-A0A0Q3HQF3-F1
#
_cell.length_a   1.000
_cell.length_b   1.000
_cell.length_c   1.000
_cell.angle_alpha   90.00
_cell.angle_beta   90.00
_cell.angle_gamma   90.00
#
_symmetry.space_group_name_H-M   'P 1'
#
loop_
_entity.id
_entity.type
_entity.pdbx_description
1 polymer ?
#
loop_
_entity_poly.entity_id
_entity_poly.type
_entity_poly.pdbx_seq_one_letter_code
_entity_poly.pdbx_strand_id
1 'polypeptide(L)'
;MGKSSQKSVLDRKEVDRVDEEFSSGEQIASSGSGSSRSEERNNERRVEESNPQPTETTTKKPRKKTPRGSHNLKEFCYVVTGHSDRGRPESSERAQKAFATTCGAVARKYCKITDEWSDISEVVRNTCIADVARRFQVTDEWRERFLASVNIAVWNGLANWKTTARKWMDKPYEIIKKKWPSITDEAEWEKFKKESSDPAFIAKSERMRALRARKPLNHMLGSARKEGKKKVWRKQDQILEAAGRVPPVHNMLEDQRAREYARQHMTPEEWAGIEPMQPPVKNFTENAHNWEESKRSETSDNFMQSKRWESVVTAGLQKAEHTGRVLDKDEGAYWDDYFPPTPKRSRVQKKLLASTEIIEQAKAEAREQASMTTPPLTPYSGEEWKV
;
A
#
# COMPACT_ATOMS: atom_id res chain seq x y z
N MET A 1 -37.65 58.80 -13.50
CA MET A 1 -38.93 59.42 -13.91
C MET A 1 -39.35 58.78 -15.23
N GLY A 2 -40.62 58.43 -15.39
CA GLY A 2 -41.17 57.87 -16.65
C GLY A 2 -41.65 56.42 -16.55
N LYS A 3 -42.89 56.24 -16.08
CA LYS A 3 -43.71 55.03 -16.32
C LYS A 3 -44.63 55.30 -17.52
N SER A 4 -44.80 54.33 -18.42
CA SER A 4 -46.01 54.13 -19.25
C SER A 4 -45.90 52.74 -19.92
N SER A 5 -46.74 51.77 -19.54
CA SER A 5 -47.94 51.28 -20.27
C SER A 5 -47.57 50.37 -21.48
N GLN A 6 -48.18 49.21 -21.76
CA GLN A 6 -49.57 48.77 -21.64
C GLN A 6 -49.70 47.25 -21.45
N LYS A 7 -50.89 46.83 -21.00
CA LYS A 7 -51.45 45.47 -20.91
C LYS A 7 -52.20 45.08 -22.21
N SER A 8 -52.28 43.77 -22.49
CA SER A 8 -53.48 43.04 -22.95
C SER A 8 -53.16 41.51 -22.92
N VAL A 9 -53.73 40.64 -22.07
CA VAL A 9 -55.11 40.11 -21.93
C VAL A 9 -55.34 38.83 -22.76
N LEU A 10 -55.54 37.71 -22.02
CA LEU A 10 -56.34 36.46 -22.25
C LEU A 10 -56.02 35.62 -23.52
N ASP A 11 -56.08 34.29 -23.56
CA ASP A 11 -57.01 33.35 -22.92
C ASP A 11 -56.49 31.87 -22.93
N ARG A 12 -57.21 31.04 -22.20
CA ARG A 12 -57.05 29.63 -21.76
C ARG A 12 -57.06 28.52 -22.83
N LYS A 13 -56.50 27.36 -22.41
CA LYS A 13 -56.92 25.92 -22.53
C LYS A 13 -55.68 25.04 -22.79
N GLU A 14 -55.15 24.25 -21.86
CA GLU A 14 -55.67 22.97 -21.29
C GLU A 14 -56.11 21.97 -22.37
N VAL A 15 -55.32 20.91 -22.59
CA VAL A 15 -55.72 19.50 -22.88
C VAL A 15 -54.46 18.59 -22.81
N ASP A 16 -54.49 17.66 -21.85
CA ASP A 16 -54.07 16.23 -21.82
C ASP A 16 -52.72 15.75 -22.39
N ARG A 17 -51.86 15.04 -21.65
CA ARG A 17 -51.99 13.73 -20.96
C ARG A 17 -52.05 12.54 -21.93
N VAL A 18 -50.92 11.85 -22.10
CA VAL A 18 -50.89 10.41 -22.41
C VAL A 18 -49.68 9.78 -21.72
N ASP A 19 -49.97 9.05 -20.65
CA ASP A 19 -49.18 7.92 -20.19
C ASP A 19 -49.38 6.78 -21.19
N GLU A 20 -48.33 6.05 -21.56
CA GLU A 20 -48.45 4.62 -21.83
C GLU A 20 -47.21 3.87 -21.35
N GLU A 21 -47.46 3.03 -20.35
CA GLU A 21 -46.66 1.88 -19.98
C GLU A 21 -46.60 0.90 -21.15
N PHE A 22 -45.42 0.29 -21.38
CA PHE A 22 -45.41 -1.05 -21.95
C PHE A 22 -44.48 -1.94 -21.13
N SER A 23 -45.16 -2.73 -20.31
CA SER A 23 -44.70 -3.96 -19.68
C SER A 23 -44.71 -5.08 -20.72
N SER A 24 -43.61 -5.80 -20.85
CA SER A 24 -43.65 -7.24 -21.13
C SER A 24 -42.38 -7.89 -20.62
N GLY A 25 -42.57 -8.87 -19.75
CA GLY A 25 -41.52 -9.76 -19.26
C GLY A 25 -41.33 -10.93 -20.21
N GLU A 26 -40.11 -11.45 -20.24
CA GLU A 26 -39.89 -12.85 -20.57
C GLU A 26 -38.74 -13.38 -19.70
N GLN A 27 -39.07 -14.40 -18.92
CA GLN A 27 -38.14 -15.17 -18.10
C GLN A 27 -37.55 -16.28 -18.96
N ILE A 28 -36.22 -16.46 -18.96
CA ILE A 28 -35.64 -17.79 -19.18
C ILE A 28 -34.39 -18.00 -18.31
N ALA A 29 -34.49 -19.07 -17.53
CA ALA A 29 -33.55 -19.86 -16.72
C ALA A 29 -32.03 -19.56 -16.65
N SER A 30 -31.58 -19.40 -15.39
CA SER A 30 -30.51 -20.13 -14.67
C SER A 30 -29.51 -21.00 -15.44
N SER A 31 -28.21 -20.70 -15.28
CA SER A 31 -27.19 -21.68 -14.82
C SER A 31 -25.91 -20.97 -14.35
N GLY A 32 -25.33 -21.48 -13.25
CA GLY A 32 -24.31 -20.85 -12.39
C GLY A 32 -22.91 -20.67 -13.01
N SER A 33 -22.04 -19.87 -12.41
CA SER A 33 -21.23 -20.29 -11.27
C SER A 33 -20.71 -19.09 -10.48
N GLY A 34 -20.92 -19.13 -9.16
CA GLY A 34 -20.68 -18.03 -8.23
C GLY A 34 -19.20 -17.78 -7.93
N SER A 35 -18.83 -16.50 -7.89
CA SER A 35 -17.63 -16.04 -7.22
C SER A 35 -18.05 -15.18 -6.03
N SER A 36 -18.08 -15.83 -4.86
CA SER A 36 -18.34 -15.20 -3.57
C SER A 36 -17.26 -14.17 -3.27
N ARG A 37 -17.61 -12.90 -3.47
CA ARG A 37 -16.82 -11.77 -2.99
C ARG A 37 -17.34 -11.41 -1.60
N SER A 38 -16.48 -11.62 -0.62
CA SER A 38 -16.63 -11.19 0.77
C SER A 38 -17.14 -9.75 0.85
N GLU A 39 -18.32 -9.61 1.44
CA GLU A 39 -18.92 -8.33 1.78
C GLU A 39 -18.05 -7.66 2.86
N GLU A 40 -17.48 -6.49 2.52
CA GLU A 40 -16.89 -5.57 3.49
C GLU A 40 -17.97 -5.13 4.48
N ARG A 41 -18.08 -5.84 5.62
CA ARG A 41 -18.81 -5.36 6.80
C ARG A 41 -18.10 -4.11 7.33
N ASN A 42 -18.69 -2.95 7.07
CA ASN A 42 -18.49 -1.75 7.89
C ASN A 42 -19.07 -2.01 9.28
N ASN A 43 -18.24 -2.46 10.21
CA ASN A 43 -18.61 -2.58 11.63
C ASN A 43 -18.31 -1.25 12.35
N GLU A 44 -19.09 -0.20 12.08
CA GLU A 44 -19.26 0.90 13.04
C GLU A 44 -20.46 0.54 13.91
N ARG A 45 -20.24 -0.32 14.92
CA ARG A 45 -21.23 -0.50 15.99
C ARG A 45 -21.19 0.72 16.89
N ARG A 46 -22.27 1.49 16.80
CA ARG A 46 -22.71 2.48 17.77
C ARG A 46 -22.88 1.77 19.13
N VAL A 47 -22.09 2.16 20.13
CA VAL A 47 -22.34 1.80 21.52
C VAL A 47 -23.49 2.71 21.97
N GLU A 48 -24.69 2.15 22.12
CA GLU A 48 -25.77 2.77 22.89
C GLU A 48 -25.88 2.03 24.23
N GLU A 49 -25.80 2.81 25.29
CA GLU A 49 -26.08 2.44 26.68
C GLU A 49 -27.58 2.18 26.85
N SER A 50 -27.94 1.05 27.45
CA SER A 50 -29.29 0.62 27.87
C SER A 50 -29.76 1.43 29.11
N ASN A 51 -31.03 1.80 29.40
CA ASN A 51 -32.40 1.28 29.14
C ASN A 51 -33.46 2.31 29.71
N PRO A 52 -34.80 2.05 29.78
CA PRO A 52 -35.87 2.06 28.75
C PRO A 52 -36.99 3.14 28.94
N GLN A 53 -37.69 3.52 27.86
CA GLN A 53 -39.16 3.40 27.67
C GLN A 53 -39.61 3.95 26.30
N PRO A 54 -40.77 3.50 25.75
CA PRO A 54 -40.91 3.20 24.33
C PRO A 54 -41.59 4.31 23.53
N THR A 55 -41.19 4.51 22.27
CA THR A 55 -42.08 5.10 21.25
C THR A 55 -41.57 4.80 19.83
N GLU A 56 -42.42 4.08 19.10
CA GLU A 56 -42.62 4.03 17.65
C GLU A 56 -41.42 3.86 16.69
N THR A 57 -41.39 2.64 16.16
CA THR A 57 -40.50 2.10 15.14
C THR A 57 -40.57 2.88 13.82
N THR A 58 -39.63 3.79 13.57
CA THR A 58 -39.35 4.28 12.21
C THR A 58 -38.18 3.51 11.61
N THR A 59 -38.49 2.55 10.75
CA THR A 59 -37.54 1.75 9.97
C THR A 59 -36.64 2.66 9.12
N LYS A 60 -35.39 2.87 9.55
CA LYS A 60 -34.38 3.62 8.78
C LYS A 60 -34.00 2.82 7.53
N LYS A 61 -34.50 3.24 6.36
CA LYS A 61 -34.10 2.72 5.06
C LYS A 61 -32.56 2.80 4.89
N PRO A 62 -31.91 1.77 4.29
CA PRO A 62 -30.48 1.80 4.05
C PRO A 62 -30.13 2.99 3.14
N ARG A 63 -29.23 3.86 3.61
CA ARG A 63 -28.75 5.02 2.83
C ARG A 63 -28.06 4.51 1.56
N LYS A 64 -28.68 4.75 0.40
CA LYS A 64 -28.06 4.55 -0.90
C LYS A 64 -26.73 5.32 -0.92
N LYS A 65 -25.61 4.64 -1.16
CA LYS A 65 -24.30 5.28 -1.36
C LYS A 65 -24.45 6.26 -2.53
N THR A 66 -24.22 7.55 -2.28
CA THR A 66 -24.25 8.56 -3.34
C THR A 66 -23.26 8.17 -4.44
N PRO A 67 -23.65 8.19 -5.73
CA PRO A 67 -22.73 7.99 -6.83
C PRO A 67 -21.53 8.93 -6.65
N ARG A 68 -20.32 8.39 -6.79
CA ARG A 68 -19.09 9.22 -6.74
C ARG A 68 -19.23 10.31 -7.82
N GLY A 69 -19.22 11.57 -7.37
CA GLY A 69 -19.43 12.74 -8.23
C GLY A 69 -18.47 12.78 -9.42
N SER A 70 -18.92 13.41 -10.51
CA SER A 70 -18.17 13.59 -11.75
C SER A 70 -16.77 14.17 -11.49
N HIS A 71 -15.81 13.79 -12.34
CA HIS A 71 -14.38 14.13 -12.28
C HIS A 71 -14.07 15.61 -12.58
N ASN A 72 -14.86 16.55 -12.07
CA ASN A 72 -14.60 17.97 -12.25
C ASN A 72 -13.51 18.40 -11.25
N LEU A 73 -12.32 18.70 -11.79
CA LEU A 73 -11.24 19.33 -11.03
C LEU A 73 -11.72 20.70 -10.58
N LYS A 74 -11.99 20.85 -9.28
CA LYS A 74 -12.35 22.16 -8.72
C LYS A 74 -11.13 23.08 -8.73
N GLU A 75 -11.33 24.36 -8.98
CA GLU A 75 -10.27 25.37 -9.05
C GLU A 75 -9.77 25.85 -7.68
N PHE A 76 -10.38 25.40 -6.59
CA PHE A 76 -9.97 25.76 -5.23
C PHE A 76 -8.56 25.27 -4.90
N CYS A 77 -7.81 26.10 -4.17
CA CYS A 77 -6.54 25.71 -3.58
C CYS A 77 -6.77 25.11 -2.18
N TYR A 78 -6.16 23.96 -1.91
CA TYR A 78 -6.14 23.32 -0.62
C TYR A 78 -4.93 23.81 0.18
N VAL A 79 -5.16 24.44 1.31
CA VAL A 79 -4.09 24.77 2.27
C VAL A 79 -3.70 23.50 3.02
N VAL A 80 -2.43 23.11 2.88
CA VAL A 80 -1.84 21.96 3.58
C VAL A 80 -1.12 22.49 4.81
N THR A 81 -1.64 22.15 5.99
CA THR A 81 -1.10 22.54 7.29
C THR A 81 -0.24 21.47 7.93
N GLY A 82 -0.23 20.25 7.39
CA GLY A 82 0.59 19.15 7.89
C GLY A 82 0.88 18.12 6.81
N HIS A 83 2.09 17.57 6.84
CA HIS A 83 2.59 16.61 5.86
C HIS A 83 3.02 15.32 6.56
N SER A 84 2.88 14.20 5.86
CA SER A 84 3.57 12.97 6.26
C SER A 84 5.07 13.10 5.97
N ASP A 85 5.88 12.20 6.54
CA ASP A 85 7.32 12.11 6.27
C ASP A 85 7.66 12.05 4.77
N ARG A 86 6.69 11.64 3.95
CA ARG A 86 6.79 11.45 2.50
C ARG A 86 6.28 12.64 1.70
N GLY A 87 5.94 13.75 2.37
CA GLY A 87 5.39 14.95 1.76
C GLY A 87 3.92 14.83 1.35
N ARG A 88 3.20 13.79 1.75
CA ARG A 88 1.76 13.67 1.45
C ARG A 88 0.97 14.58 2.39
N PRO A 89 -0.08 15.28 1.94
CA PRO A 89 -0.90 16.10 2.82
C PRO A 89 -1.62 15.22 3.86
N GLU A 90 -1.32 15.42 5.14
CA GLU A 90 -2.03 14.80 6.27
C GLU A 90 -3.09 15.73 6.86
N SER A 91 -2.80 17.03 6.88
CA SER A 91 -3.72 18.08 7.34
C SER A 91 -3.72 19.22 6.33
N SER A 92 -4.85 19.87 6.01
CA SER A 92 -6.22 19.68 6.48
C SER A 92 -6.88 18.38 6.00
N GLU A 93 -7.92 17.88 6.70
CA GLU A 93 -8.66 16.66 6.31
C GLU A 93 -9.23 16.74 4.89
N ARG A 94 -9.58 17.96 4.46
CA ARG A 94 -10.07 18.22 3.10
C ARG A 94 -8.96 18.02 2.06
N ALA A 95 -7.75 18.51 2.32
CA ALA A 95 -6.59 18.32 1.45
C ALA A 95 -6.21 16.83 1.35
N GLN A 96 -6.15 16.13 2.49
CA GLN A 96 -5.83 14.71 2.58
C GLN A 96 -6.80 13.86 1.72
N LYS A 97 -8.11 14.07 1.87
CA LYS A 97 -9.13 13.34 1.09
C LYS A 97 -9.11 13.69 -0.40
N ALA A 98 -8.81 14.94 -0.75
CA ALA A 98 -8.81 15.40 -2.13
C ALA A 98 -7.56 14.98 -2.91
N PHE A 99 -6.43 14.76 -2.24
CA PHE A 99 -5.12 14.57 -2.87
C PHE A 99 -5.09 13.47 -3.95
N ALA A 100 -5.38 12.23 -3.59
CA ALA A 100 -5.32 11.11 -4.53
C ALA A 100 -6.33 11.24 -5.68
N THR A 101 -7.53 11.76 -5.38
CA THR A 101 -8.57 11.99 -6.37
C THR A 101 -8.17 13.08 -7.36
N THR A 102 -7.53 14.14 -6.88
CA THR A 102 -7.01 15.25 -7.69
C THR A 102 -5.88 14.77 -8.59
N CYS A 103 -4.89 14.05 -8.04
CA CYS A 103 -3.79 13.48 -8.82
C CYS A 103 -4.30 12.57 -9.94
N GLY A 104 -5.26 11.68 -9.64
CA GLY A 104 -5.86 10.82 -10.66
C GLY A 104 -6.69 11.58 -11.70
N ALA A 105 -7.32 12.69 -11.33
CA ALA A 105 -8.05 13.54 -12.28
C ALA A 105 -7.12 14.36 -13.16
N VAL A 106 -5.98 14.83 -12.64
CA VAL A 106 -4.92 15.45 -13.43
C VAL A 106 -4.30 14.44 -14.39
N ALA A 107 -4.00 13.21 -13.94
CA ALA A 107 -3.51 12.14 -14.82
C ALA A 107 -4.45 11.93 -16.01
N ARG A 108 -5.77 11.85 -15.77
CA ARG A 108 -6.77 11.72 -16.85
C ARG A 108 -6.89 12.94 -17.75
N LYS A 109 -6.45 14.12 -17.30
CA LYS A 109 -6.55 15.36 -18.08
C LYS A 109 -5.42 15.47 -19.11
N TYR A 110 -4.22 15.03 -18.75
CA TYR A 110 -3.01 15.25 -19.55
C TYR A 110 -2.42 13.97 -20.15
N CYS A 111 -2.73 12.80 -19.61
CA CYS A 111 -2.25 11.51 -20.10
C CYS A 111 -3.34 10.79 -20.90
N LYS A 112 -2.90 10.04 -21.91
CA LYS A 112 -3.73 9.11 -22.66
C LYS A 112 -3.94 7.82 -21.86
N ILE A 113 -5.01 7.10 -22.16
CA ILE A 113 -5.29 5.83 -21.48
C ILE A 113 -4.29 4.74 -21.86
N THR A 114 -3.62 4.87 -23.00
CA THR A 114 -2.59 3.92 -23.46
C THR A 114 -1.21 4.23 -22.87
N ASP A 115 -0.93 5.47 -22.47
CA ASP A 115 0.39 5.91 -22.00
C ASP A 115 0.94 5.06 -20.85
N GLU A 116 2.22 4.69 -20.94
CA GLU A 116 3.00 4.17 -19.83
C GLU A 116 3.76 5.30 -19.15
N TRP A 117 3.73 5.36 -17.82
CA TRP A 117 4.33 6.49 -17.09
C TRP A 117 5.84 6.64 -17.29
N SER A 118 6.53 5.53 -17.57
CA SER A 118 7.94 5.51 -17.96
C SER A 118 8.21 6.21 -19.29
N ASP A 119 7.23 6.18 -20.19
CA ASP A 119 7.38 6.55 -21.60
C ASP A 119 6.80 7.94 -21.89
N ILE A 120 6.00 8.47 -20.97
CA ILE A 120 5.47 9.85 -21.03
C ILE A 120 6.64 10.84 -21.01
N SER A 121 6.58 11.85 -21.86
CA SER A 121 7.60 12.91 -21.92
C SER A 121 7.72 13.67 -20.60
N GLU A 122 8.93 14.14 -20.29
CA GLU A 122 9.18 14.92 -19.08
C GLU A 122 8.29 16.17 -19.00
N VAL A 123 8.02 16.80 -20.15
CA VAL A 123 7.13 17.97 -20.26
C VAL A 123 5.72 17.66 -19.73
N VAL A 124 5.14 16.51 -20.11
CA VAL A 124 3.80 16.12 -19.65
C VAL A 124 3.82 15.76 -18.17
N ARG A 125 4.86 15.07 -17.68
CA ARG A 125 5.01 14.78 -16.25
C ARG A 125 5.10 16.06 -15.43
N ASN A 126 5.92 17.01 -15.85
CA ASN A 126 6.09 18.30 -15.19
C ASN A 126 4.80 19.11 -15.24
N THR A 127 4.03 19.04 -16.34
CA THR A 127 2.71 19.67 -16.44
C THR A 127 1.72 19.09 -15.44
N CYS A 128 1.65 17.76 -15.31
CA CYS A 128 0.84 17.10 -14.30
C CYS A 128 1.22 17.54 -12.88
N ILE A 129 2.52 17.52 -12.58
CA ILE A 129 3.05 17.90 -11.26
C ILE A 129 2.71 19.36 -10.96
N ALA A 130 2.93 20.27 -11.91
CA ALA A 130 2.62 21.70 -11.76
C ALA A 130 1.12 21.96 -11.57
N ASP A 131 0.24 21.27 -12.30
CA ASP A 131 -1.22 21.43 -12.16
C ASP A 131 -1.69 20.96 -10.77
N VAL A 132 -1.13 19.86 -10.24
CA VAL A 132 -1.40 19.44 -8.85
C VAL A 132 -0.83 20.46 -7.87
N ALA A 133 0.42 20.89 -8.02
CA ALA A 133 1.05 21.84 -7.10
C ALA A 133 0.29 23.17 -7.01
N ARG A 134 -0.28 23.67 -8.12
CA ARG A 134 -1.13 24.87 -8.11
C ARG A 134 -2.38 24.72 -7.22
N ARG A 135 -2.87 23.49 -7.02
CA ARG A 135 -4.07 23.20 -6.21
C ARG A 135 -3.76 22.91 -4.75
N PHE A 136 -2.49 22.79 -4.36
CA PHE A 136 -2.09 22.52 -2.98
C PHE A 136 -1.05 23.54 -2.54
N GLN A 137 -1.41 24.41 -1.61
CA GLN A 137 -0.47 25.31 -0.96
C GLN A 137 0.34 24.53 0.07
N VAL A 138 1.65 24.45 -0.17
CA VAL A 138 2.63 23.71 0.62
C VAL A 138 3.78 24.66 0.93
N THR A 139 4.30 24.60 2.15
CA THR A 139 5.48 25.39 2.56
C THR A 139 6.74 24.92 1.86
N ASP A 140 7.71 25.82 1.65
CA ASP A 140 8.91 25.52 0.86
C ASP A 140 9.71 24.34 1.42
N GLU A 141 9.76 24.18 2.74
CA GLU A 141 10.39 23.06 3.45
C GLU A 141 9.89 21.68 2.97
N TRP A 142 8.58 21.59 2.68
CA TRP A 142 7.95 20.33 2.29
C TRP A 142 7.81 20.16 0.78
N ARG A 143 8.18 21.18 0.01
CA ARG A 143 7.88 21.27 -1.43
C ARG A 143 8.48 20.11 -2.21
N GLU A 144 9.74 19.80 -2.00
CA GLU A 144 10.42 18.71 -2.73
C GLU A 144 9.76 17.35 -2.48
N ARG A 145 9.56 17.00 -1.20
CA ARG A 145 8.90 15.76 -0.79
C ARG A 145 7.46 15.70 -1.30
N PHE A 146 6.75 16.83 -1.26
CA PHE A 146 5.41 16.93 -1.78
C PHE A 146 5.37 16.64 -3.29
N LEU A 147 6.25 17.25 -4.09
CA LEU A 147 6.31 17.00 -5.53
C LEU A 147 6.66 15.55 -5.86
N ALA A 148 7.57 14.93 -5.10
CA ALA A 148 7.85 13.50 -5.21
C ALA A 148 6.60 12.65 -4.92
N SER A 149 5.84 13.00 -3.87
CA SER A 149 4.57 12.33 -3.55
C SER A 149 3.51 12.50 -4.65
N VAL A 150 3.46 13.68 -5.28
CA VAL A 150 2.57 13.99 -6.40
C VAL A 150 2.90 13.11 -7.60
N ASN A 151 4.19 13.01 -7.96
CA ASN A 151 4.63 12.17 -9.08
C ASN A 151 4.15 10.72 -8.91
N ILE A 152 4.35 10.14 -7.72
CA ILE A 152 3.88 8.79 -7.38
C ILE A 152 2.36 8.70 -7.42
N ALA A 153 1.64 9.71 -6.91
CA ALA A 153 0.18 9.70 -6.85
C ALA A 153 -0.47 9.85 -8.23
N VAL A 154 0.12 10.63 -9.15
CA VAL A 154 -0.36 10.79 -10.52
C VAL A 154 -0.15 9.48 -11.29
N TRP A 155 1.02 8.85 -11.17
CA TRP A 155 1.30 7.53 -11.73
C TRP A 155 0.27 6.48 -11.27
N ASN A 156 0.03 6.39 -9.96
CA ASN A 156 -0.98 5.50 -9.39
C ASN A 156 -2.39 5.84 -9.88
N GLY A 157 -2.68 7.12 -10.09
CA GLY A 157 -3.93 7.60 -10.67
C GLY A 157 -4.18 7.06 -12.08
N LEU A 158 -3.15 7.08 -12.93
CA LEU A 158 -3.18 6.52 -14.29
C LEU A 158 -3.38 4.99 -14.25
N ALA A 159 -2.63 4.28 -13.42
CA ALA A 159 -2.75 2.83 -13.28
C ALA A 159 -4.14 2.38 -12.78
N ASN A 160 -4.72 3.13 -11.84
CA ASN A 160 -6.07 2.89 -11.33
C ASN A 160 -7.15 3.18 -12.38
N TRP A 161 -6.94 4.20 -13.21
CA TRP A 161 -7.82 4.49 -14.34
C TRP A 161 -7.84 3.32 -15.34
N LYS A 162 -6.66 2.85 -15.79
CA LYS A 162 -6.53 1.66 -16.66
C LYS A 162 -7.27 0.44 -16.06
N THR A 163 -7.11 0.20 -14.77
CA THR A 163 -7.79 -0.92 -14.07
C THR A 163 -9.30 -0.77 -14.02
N THR A 164 -9.80 0.46 -13.89
CA THR A 164 -11.24 0.72 -13.93
C THR A 164 -11.79 0.58 -15.34
N ALA A 165 -11.06 1.10 -16.34
CA ALA A 165 -11.44 1.06 -17.75
C ALA A 165 -11.55 -0.36 -18.29
N ARG A 166 -10.68 -1.28 -17.86
CA ARG A 166 -10.79 -2.72 -18.22
C ARG A 166 -12.14 -3.35 -17.88
N LYS A 167 -12.89 -2.81 -16.90
CA LYS A 167 -14.23 -3.30 -16.54
C LYS A 167 -15.34 -2.81 -17.48
N TRP A 168 -14.99 -1.93 -18.42
CA TRP A 168 -15.91 -1.27 -19.34
C TRP A 168 -15.62 -1.63 -20.80
N MET A 169 -14.76 -2.63 -21.07
CA MET A 169 -14.38 -3.01 -22.44
C MET A 169 -15.56 -3.52 -23.27
N ASP A 170 -16.56 -4.12 -22.64
CA ASP A 170 -17.78 -4.63 -23.31
C ASP A 170 -18.82 -3.54 -23.59
N LYS A 171 -18.56 -2.28 -23.19
CA LYS A 171 -19.51 -1.17 -23.36
C LYS A 171 -19.21 -0.42 -24.67
N PRO A 172 -20.26 0.10 -25.34
CA PRO A 172 -20.10 0.86 -26.57
C PRO A 172 -19.36 2.19 -26.31
N TYR A 173 -18.63 2.66 -27.32
CA TYR A 173 -17.71 3.80 -27.19
C TYR A 173 -18.41 5.10 -26.77
N GLU A 174 -19.66 5.32 -27.15
CA GLU A 174 -20.43 6.52 -26.78
C GLU A 174 -20.62 6.62 -25.25
N ILE A 175 -20.82 5.48 -24.58
CA ILE A 175 -20.92 5.41 -23.12
C ILE A 175 -19.55 5.69 -22.48
N ILE A 176 -18.47 5.18 -23.09
CA ILE A 176 -17.09 5.40 -22.64
C ILE A 176 -16.72 6.87 -22.75
N LYS A 177 -16.96 7.51 -23.90
CA LYS A 177 -16.70 8.93 -24.14
C LYS A 177 -17.48 9.83 -23.19
N LYS A 178 -18.75 9.50 -22.90
CA LYS A 178 -19.55 10.20 -21.88
C LYS A 178 -18.95 10.06 -20.47
N LYS A 179 -18.34 8.91 -20.16
CA LYS A 179 -17.74 8.65 -18.84
C LYS A 179 -16.37 9.29 -18.68
N TRP A 180 -15.55 9.23 -19.73
CA TRP A 180 -14.19 9.76 -19.79
C TRP A 180 -14.03 10.60 -21.06
N PRO A 181 -14.40 11.90 -21.00
CA PRO A 181 -14.28 12.81 -22.13
C PRO A 181 -12.84 13.00 -22.64
N SER A 182 -11.85 12.67 -21.80
CA SER A 182 -10.43 12.71 -22.16
C SER A 182 -10.02 11.67 -23.20
N ILE A 183 -10.82 10.61 -23.39
CA ILE A 183 -10.61 9.65 -24.48
C ILE A 183 -11.28 10.27 -25.70
N THR A 184 -10.49 10.96 -26.53
CA THR A 184 -11.02 11.70 -27.67
C THR A 184 -11.22 10.81 -28.89
N ASP A 185 -10.33 9.83 -29.06
CA ASP A 185 -10.20 9.04 -30.28
C ASP A 185 -10.67 7.60 -30.04
N GLU A 186 -11.57 7.10 -30.88
CA GLU A 186 -12.03 5.71 -30.82
C GLU A 186 -10.87 4.74 -31.05
N ALA A 187 -9.93 5.10 -31.93
CA ALA A 187 -8.70 4.34 -32.17
C ALA A 187 -7.84 4.17 -30.90
N GLU A 188 -7.83 5.15 -30.00
CA GLU A 188 -7.14 5.03 -28.71
C GLU A 188 -7.80 3.99 -27.81
N TRP A 189 -9.14 3.96 -27.80
CA TRP A 189 -9.91 2.97 -27.06
C TRP A 189 -9.74 1.55 -27.62
N GLU A 190 -9.75 1.41 -28.95
CA GLU A 190 -9.48 0.13 -29.62
C GLU A 190 -8.06 -0.38 -29.33
N LYS A 191 -7.06 0.51 -29.36
CA LYS A 191 -5.68 0.17 -28.98
C LYS A 191 -5.62 -0.34 -27.54
N PHE A 192 -6.28 0.35 -26.61
CA PHE A 192 -6.34 -0.07 -25.21
C PHE A 192 -7.02 -1.43 -25.01
N LYS A 193 -8.09 -1.72 -25.77
CA LYS A 193 -8.74 -3.04 -25.76
C LYS A 193 -7.79 -4.12 -26.29
N LYS A 194 -7.09 -3.86 -27.39
CA LYS A 194 -6.11 -4.79 -27.96
C LYS A 194 -4.99 -5.13 -26.97
N GLU A 195 -4.42 -4.12 -26.31
CA GLU A 195 -3.40 -4.31 -25.27
C GLU A 195 -3.94 -5.07 -24.05
N SER A 196 -5.18 -4.81 -23.64
CA SER A 196 -5.80 -5.46 -22.48
C SER A 196 -6.21 -6.91 -22.74
N SER A 197 -6.45 -7.27 -24.02
CA SER A 197 -6.79 -8.61 -24.48
C SER A 197 -5.58 -9.43 -24.92
N ASP A 198 -4.37 -8.86 -24.87
CA ASP A 198 -3.14 -9.56 -25.20
C ASP A 198 -2.94 -10.78 -24.26
N PRO A 199 -2.75 -12.00 -24.80
CA PRO A 199 -2.50 -13.19 -23.99
C PRO A 199 -1.34 -13.04 -23.00
N ALA A 200 -0.28 -12.32 -23.38
CA ALA A 200 0.85 -12.10 -22.48
C ALA A 200 0.47 -11.21 -21.29
N PHE A 201 -0.34 -10.16 -21.52
CA PHE A 201 -0.89 -9.33 -20.45
C PHE A 201 -1.79 -10.12 -19.51
N ILE A 202 -2.69 -10.96 -20.05
CA ILE A 202 -3.60 -11.80 -19.26
C ILE A 202 -2.79 -12.77 -18.40
N ALA A 203 -1.84 -13.50 -18.99
CA ALA A 203 -0.98 -14.43 -18.27
C ALA A 203 -0.19 -13.74 -17.14
N LYS A 204 0.34 -12.54 -17.39
CA LYS A 204 1.00 -11.72 -16.36
C LYS A 204 0.04 -11.33 -15.23
N SER A 205 -1.16 -10.88 -15.57
CA SER A 205 -2.20 -10.52 -14.60
C SER A 205 -2.59 -11.70 -13.71
N GLU A 206 -2.78 -12.88 -14.30
CA GLU A 206 -3.11 -14.11 -13.58
C GLU A 206 -1.96 -14.58 -12.68
N ARG A 207 -0.73 -14.54 -13.17
CA ARG A 207 0.47 -14.82 -12.36
C ARG A 207 0.52 -13.91 -11.13
N MET A 208 0.30 -12.60 -11.31
CA MET A 208 0.30 -11.65 -10.19
C MET A 208 -0.87 -11.87 -9.22
N ARG A 209 -2.04 -12.27 -9.72
CA ARG A 209 -3.19 -12.67 -8.90
C ARG A 209 -2.88 -13.91 -8.07
N ALA A 210 -2.27 -14.94 -8.68
CA ALA A 210 -1.86 -16.16 -7.99
C ALA A 210 -0.81 -15.88 -6.91
N LEU A 211 0.18 -15.02 -7.19
CA LEU A 211 1.16 -14.59 -6.19
C LEU A 211 0.51 -13.86 -5.01
N ARG A 212 -0.51 -13.03 -5.27
CA ARG A 212 -1.28 -12.37 -4.20
C ARG A 212 -2.08 -13.36 -3.36
N ALA A 213 -2.72 -14.34 -4.00
CA ALA A 213 -3.50 -15.38 -3.31
C ALA A 213 -2.63 -16.28 -2.42
N ARG A 214 -1.36 -16.49 -2.78
CA ARG A 214 -0.38 -17.24 -1.97
C ARG A 214 0.11 -16.50 -0.73
N LYS A 215 -0.15 -15.18 -0.58
CA LYS A 215 0.31 -14.44 0.59
C LYS A 215 -0.53 -14.81 1.81
N PRO A 216 0.09 -15.31 2.90
CA PRO A 216 -0.65 -15.72 4.11
C PRO A 216 -1.17 -14.52 4.91
N LEU A 217 -0.55 -13.35 4.74
CA LEU A 217 -0.85 -12.11 5.46
C LEU A 217 -1.30 -11.05 4.46
N ASN A 218 -2.61 -10.92 4.28
CA ASN A 218 -3.19 -9.79 3.54
C ASN A 218 -3.31 -8.59 4.48
N HIS A 219 -2.84 -7.42 4.05
CA HIS A 219 -3.02 -6.20 4.83
C HIS A 219 -4.43 -5.65 4.64
N MET A 220 -4.97 -5.05 5.69
CA MET A 220 -6.28 -4.36 5.72
C MET A 220 -6.15 -2.85 5.46
N LEU A 221 -5.00 -2.42 4.93
CA LEU A 221 -4.80 -1.04 4.51
C LEU A 221 -5.69 -0.68 3.31
N GLY A 222 -6.28 0.51 3.36
CA GLY A 222 -7.04 1.07 2.26
C GLY A 222 -6.15 1.76 1.22
N SER A 223 -6.76 2.43 0.23
CA SER A 223 -6.04 3.20 -0.80
C SER A 223 -5.18 4.34 -0.25
N ALA A 224 -5.53 4.85 0.93
CA ALA A 224 -4.75 5.85 1.64
C ALA A 224 -3.65 5.25 2.53
N ARG A 225 -3.39 3.93 2.44
CA ARG A 225 -2.35 3.20 3.16
C ARG A 225 -2.37 3.48 4.66
N LYS A 226 -1.21 3.48 5.33
CA LYS A 226 -1.10 3.70 6.77
C LYS A 226 -1.57 5.09 7.18
N GLU A 227 -1.25 6.12 6.41
CA GLU A 227 -1.62 7.50 6.77
C GLU A 227 -3.15 7.67 6.88
N GLY A 228 -3.90 7.01 5.98
CA GLY A 228 -5.36 7.00 6.06
C GLY A 228 -5.92 6.19 7.23
N LYS A 229 -5.22 5.14 7.68
CA LYS A 229 -5.67 4.25 8.75
C LYS A 229 -5.30 4.75 10.16
N LYS A 230 -4.20 5.49 10.32
CA LYS A 230 -3.75 6.04 11.61
C LYS A 230 -4.86 6.75 12.40
N LYS A 231 -5.67 7.58 11.73
CA LYS A 231 -6.81 8.28 12.38
C LYS A 231 -7.90 7.31 12.87
N VAL A 232 -8.16 6.24 12.12
CA VAL A 232 -9.13 5.20 12.49
C VAL A 232 -8.60 4.39 13.67
N TRP A 233 -7.34 3.97 13.61
CA TRP A 233 -6.67 3.23 14.68
C TRP A 233 -6.64 4.03 15.98
N ARG A 234 -6.31 5.33 15.92
CA ARG A 234 -6.34 6.20 17.11
C ARG A 234 -7.71 6.25 17.78
N LYS A 235 -8.79 6.33 17.00
CA LYS A 235 -10.16 6.29 17.56
C LYS A 235 -10.48 4.95 18.19
N GLN A 236 -10.06 3.85 17.56
CA GLN A 236 -10.24 2.51 18.12
C GLN A 236 -9.47 2.36 19.43
N ASP A 237 -8.24 2.86 19.49
CA ASP A 237 -7.42 2.79 20.70
C ASP A 237 -8.00 3.63 21.84
N GLN A 238 -8.52 4.83 21.54
CA GLN A 238 -9.25 5.64 22.52
C GLN A 238 -10.49 4.92 23.08
N ILE A 239 -11.22 4.18 22.25
CA ILE A 239 -12.37 3.39 22.69
C ILE A 239 -11.92 2.21 23.57
N LEU A 240 -10.82 1.55 23.21
CA LEU A 240 -10.28 0.44 23.99
C LEU A 240 -9.73 0.91 25.33
N GLU A 241 -9.02 2.04 25.35
CA GLU A 241 -8.51 2.69 26.56
C GLU A 241 -9.64 3.11 27.48
N ALA A 242 -10.71 3.74 26.94
CA ALA A 242 -11.91 4.07 27.71
C ALA A 242 -12.62 2.83 28.28
N ALA A 243 -12.51 1.68 27.61
CA ALA A 243 -13.02 0.40 28.10
C ALA A 243 -12.02 -0.34 29.04
N GLY A 244 -10.87 0.25 29.37
CA GLY A 244 -9.84 -0.34 30.20
C GLY A 244 -9.15 -1.56 29.58
N ARG A 245 -9.20 -1.71 28.25
CA ARG A 245 -8.61 -2.84 27.52
C ARG A 245 -7.30 -2.45 26.85
N VAL A 246 -6.26 -3.23 27.11
CA VAL A 246 -4.96 -3.09 26.43
C VAL A 246 -4.87 -4.14 25.32
N PRO A 247 -4.56 -3.77 24.06
CA PRO A 247 -4.39 -4.72 22.97
C PRO A 247 -3.29 -5.76 23.30
N PRO A 248 -3.51 -7.07 23.06
CA PRO A 248 -2.55 -8.12 23.43
C PRO A 248 -1.13 -7.90 22.86
N VAL A 249 -1.04 -7.32 21.66
CA VAL A 249 0.21 -7.03 20.97
C VAL A 249 1.10 -6.04 21.74
N HIS A 250 0.54 -5.14 22.54
CA HIS A 250 1.34 -4.20 23.34
C HIS A 250 2.17 -4.89 24.43
N ASN A 251 1.67 -6.02 24.94
CA ASN A 251 2.38 -6.82 25.94
C ASN A 251 3.45 -7.72 25.30
N MET A 252 3.28 -8.06 24.01
CA MET A 252 4.20 -8.96 23.31
C MET A 252 5.31 -8.23 22.57
N LEU A 253 5.05 -7.05 22.01
CA LEU A 253 6.02 -6.32 21.19
C LEU A 253 6.32 -4.98 21.82
N GLU A 254 7.59 -4.61 21.89
CA GLU A 254 8.04 -3.29 22.32
C GLU A 254 8.20 -2.34 21.13
N ASP A 255 8.68 -2.85 19.99
CA ASP A 255 8.93 -2.06 18.80
C ASP A 255 7.64 -1.55 18.13
N GLN A 256 7.55 -0.22 17.98
CA GLN A 256 6.39 0.44 17.38
C GLN A 256 6.14 0.02 15.93
N ARG A 257 7.20 -0.26 15.15
CA ARG A 257 7.08 -0.66 13.75
C ARG A 257 6.53 -2.09 13.65
N ALA A 258 6.96 -3.00 14.53
CA ALA A 258 6.40 -4.34 14.63
C ALA A 258 4.92 -4.33 15.06
N ARG A 259 4.54 -3.45 16.00
CA ARG A 259 3.13 -3.23 16.39
C ARG A 259 2.29 -2.73 15.22
N GLU A 260 2.76 -1.73 14.49
CA GLU A 260 2.07 -1.19 13.30
C GLU A 260 1.95 -2.25 12.19
N TYR A 261 2.97 -3.10 12.03
CA TYR A 261 2.91 -4.24 11.11
C TYR A 261 1.84 -5.22 11.52
N ALA A 262 1.80 -5.65 12.78
CA ALA A 262 0.77 -6.56 13.28
C ALA A 262 -0.64 -5.95 13.09
N ARG A 263 -0.82 -4.69 13.48
CA ARG A 263 -2.08 -3.94 13.34
C ARG A 263 -2.64 -3.97 11.92
N GLN A 264 -1.79 -3.80 10.91
CA GLN A 264 -2.26 -3.73 9.53
C GLN A 264 -2.81 -5.07 9.01
N HIS A 265 -2.57 -6.17 9.73
CA HIS A 265 -3.00 -7.52 9.38
C HIS A 265 -4.08 -8.08 10.33
N MET A 266 -4.53 -7.31 11.32
CA MET A 266 -5.56 -7.72 12.28
C MET A 266 -6.89 -7.00 12.04
N THR A 267 -7.98 -7.68 12.39
CA THR A 267 -9.30 -7.04 12.53
C THR A 267 -9.35 -6.17 13.80
N PRO A 268 -10.30 -5.22 13.91
CA PRO A 268 -10.51 -4.47 15.14
C PRO A 268 -10.77 -5.37 16.36
N GLU A 269 -11.48 -6.47 16.17
CA GLU A 269 -11.84 -7.44 17.21
C GLU A 269 -10.63 -8.29 17.64
N GLU A 270 -9.80 -8.73 16.70
CA GLU A 270 -8.52 -9.43 16.97
C GLU A 270 -7.54 -8.49 17.69
N TRP A 271 -7.44 -7.24 17.23
CA TRP A 271 -6.59 -6.24 17.87
C TRP A 271 -7.02 -5.95 19.31
N ALA A 272 -8.32 -5.88 19.56
CA ALA A 272 -8.89 -5.70 20.89
C ALA A 272 -8.72 -6.91 21.82
N GLY A 273 -8.22 -8.05 21.31
CA GLY A 273 -8.12 -9.31 22.06
C GLY A 273 -9.47 -9.98 22.33
N ILE A 274 -10.52 -9.62 21.57
CA ILE A 274 -11.84 -10.26 21.68
C ILE A 274 -11.82 -11.58 20.91
N GLU A 275 -11.23 -11.55 19.71
CA GLU A 275 -11.01 -12.74 18.89
C GLU A 275 -9.53 -13.13 18.92
N PRO A 276 -9.22 -14.43 18.82
CA PRO A 276 -7.83 -14.87 18.73
C PRO A 276 -7.21 -14.41 17.41
N MET A 277 -5.92 -14.05 17.44
CA MET A 277 -5.17 -13.68 16.24
C MET A 277 -5.16 -14.81 15.21
N GLN A 278 -5.26 -14.47 13.92
CA GLN A 278 -5.04 -15.46 12.86
C GLN A 278 -3.64 -16.09 12.99
N PRO A 279 -3.48 -17.40 12.68
CA PRO A 279 -2.21 -18.11 12.82
C PRO A 279 -1.01 -17.40 12.17
N PRO A 280 -1.11 -16.82 10.96
CA PRO A 280 0.01 -16.11 10.34
C PRO A 280 0.44 -14.87 11.11
N VAL A 281 -0.50 -14.14 11.72
CA VAL A 281 -0.20 -12.94 12.51
C VAL A 281 0.36 -13.34 13.87
N LYS A 282 -0.22 -14.38 14.49
CA LYS A 282 0.26 -14.95 15.75
C LYS A 282 1.72 -15.41 15.64
N ASN A 283 2.05 -16.19 14.60
CA ASN A 283 3.42 -16.63 14.33
C ASN A 283 4.37 -15.44 14.14
N PHE A 284 3.92 -14.39 13.45
CA PHE A 284 4.70 -13.15 13.31
C PHE A 284 4.98 -12.50 14.67
N THR A 285 3.96 -12.32 15.50
CA THR A 285 4.10 -11.67 16.81
C THR A 285 4.97 -12.48 17.77
N GLU A 286 4.86 -13.81 17.76
CA GLU A 286 5.68 -14.69 18.61
C GLU A 286 7.15 -14.68 18.17
N ASN A 287 7.42 -14.79 16.87
CA ASN A 287 8.79 -14.72 16.34
C ASN A 287 9.44 -13.36 16.62
N ALA A 288 8.68 -12.28 16.48
CA ALA A 288 9.15 -10.93 16.75
C ALA A 288 9.45 -10.74 18.25
N HIS A 289 8.57 -11.21 19.13
CA HIS A 289 8.77 -11.18 20.58
C HIS A 289 10.02 -11.96 21.01
N ASN A 290 10.18 -13.20 20.54
CA ASN A 290 11.35 -14.03 20.86
C ASN A 290 12.67 -13.36 20.42
N TRP A 291 12.65 -12.62 19.31
CA TRP A 291 13.81 -11.86 18.86
C TRP A 291 14.13 -10.67 19.76
N GLU A 292 13.11 -9.90 20.19
CA GLU A 292 13.27 -8.82 21.17
C GLU A 292 13.82 -9.34 22.50
N GLU A 293 13.32 -10.47 23.00
CA GLU A 293 13.83 -11.12 24.21
C GLU A 293 15.27 -11.63 24.07
N SER A 294 15.61 -12.24 22.92
CA SER A 294 16.98 -12.65 22.62
C SER A 294 17.93 -11.45 22.61
N LYS A 295 17.52 -10.32 22.02
CA LYS A 295 18.33 -9.10 22.00
C LYS A 295 18.45 -8.42 23.36
N ARG A 296 17.43 -8.53 24.20
CA ARG A 296 17.48 -8.06 25.60
C ARG A 296 18.42 -8.91 26.46
N SER A 297 18.48 -10.22 26.22
CA SER A 297 19.38 -11.13 26.97
C SER A 297 20.83 -11.12 26.47
N GLU A 298 21.08 -10.65 25.24
CA GLU A 298 22.41 -10.41 24.66
C GLU A 298 23.17 -9.19 25.25
N THR A 299 22.88 -8.77 26.49
CA THR A 299 23.60 -7.72 27.23
C THR A 299 25.05 -8.06 27.62
N SER A 300 25.77 -8.85 26.82
CA SER A 300 27.21 -9.08 27.01
C SER A 300 28.01 -8.47 25.86
N ASP A 301 29.16 -7.89 26.20
CA ASP A 301 30.09 -7.08 25.37
C ASP A 301 30.59 -7.71 24.05
N ASN A 302 30.09 -8.87 23.64
CA ASN A 302 30.29 -9.42 22.30
C ASN A 302 29.20 -8.93 21.36
N PHE A 303 29.30 -7.66 20.96
CA PHE A 303 28.52 -7.09 19.86
C PHE A 303 28.93 -7.76 18.54
N MET A 304 28.50 -9.00 18.33
CA MET A 304 28.41 -9.59 17.01
C MET A 304 27.49 -8.67 16.23
N GLN A 305 28.07 -7.89 15.32
CA GLN A 305 27.38 -6.88 14.52
C GLN A 305 26.14 -7.55 13.91
N SER A 306 24.96 -7.32 14.50
CA SER A 306 23.71 -7.75 13.89
C SER A 306 23.74 -7.21 12.47
N LYS A 307 23.39 -8.06 11.51
CA LYS A 307 23.43 -7.62 10.12
C LYS A 307 22.60 -6.36 10.03
N ARG A 308 23.09 -5.31 9.36
CA ARG A 308 22.45 -3.99 9.29
C ARG A 308 20.94 -4.07 9.02
N TRP A 309 20.49 -5.09 8.30
CA TRP A 309 19.11 -5.32 7.85
C TRP A 309 18.28 -6.22 8.79
N GLU A 310 18.79 -6.61 9.96
CA GLU A 310 18.03 -7.33 10.98
C GLU A 310 17.21 -6.34 11.82
N SER A 311 15.89 -6.55 11.81
CA SER A 311 14.89 -5.82 12.57
C SER A 311 13.87 -6.77 13.17
N VAL A 312 13.13 -6.31 14.19
CA VAL A 312 12.01 -7.05 14.79
C VAL A 312 11.02 -7.54 13.71
N VAL A 313 10.75 -6.71 12.70
CA VAL A 313 9.86 -7.05 11.58
C VAL A 313 10.45 -8.16 10.70
N THR A 314 11.75 -8.12 10.40
CA THR A 314 12.39 -9.20 9.61
C THR A 314 12.44 -10.53 10.34
N ALA A 315 12.65 -10.48 11.66
CA ALA A 315 12.65 -11.66 12.52
C ALA A 315 11.23 -12.25 12.59
N GLY A 316 10.23 -11.41 12.85
CA GLY A 316 8.83 -11.80 12.86
C GLY A 316 8.38 -12.46 11.55
N LEU A 317 8.84 -11.93 10.41
CA LEU A 317 8.52 -12.48 9.09
C LEU A 317 9.43 -13.62 8.63
N GLN A 318 10.49 -13.92 9.37
CA GLN A 318 11.56 -14.85 9.00
C GLN A 318 12.08 -14.58 7.58
N LYS A 319 12.18 -13.29 7.22
CA LYS A 319 12.57 -12.82 5.89
C LYS A 319 13.52 -11.65 6.03
N ALA A 320 14.68 -11.77 5.39
CA ALA A 320 15.64 -10.67 5.33
C ALA A 320 15.07 -9.49 4.54
N GLU A 321 15.40 -8.28 4.99
CA GLU A 321 15.12 -7.05 4.24
C GLU A 321 16.07 -6.94 3.03
N HIS A 322 15.51 -6.77 1.83
CA HIS A 322 16.28 -6.56 0.61
C HIS A 322 16.59 -5.08 0.41
N THR A 323 17.83 -4.76 0.00
CA THR A 323 18.32 -3.41 -0.25
C THR A 323 17.34 -2.58 -1.10
N GLY A 324 16.96 -1.41 -0.58
CA GLY A 324 16.13 -0.43 -1.29
C GLY A 324 14.63 -0.44 -0.95
N ARG A 325 14.15 -1.35 -0.10
CA ARG A 325 12.77 -1.31 0.43
C ARG A 325 12.69 -1.74 1.90
N VAL A 326 12.31 -0.81 2.76
CA VAL A 326 12.10 -1.08 4.18
C VAL A 326 10.79 -1.85 4.37
N LEU A 327 10.82 -3.05 4.96
CA LEU A 327 9.59 -3.83 5.24
C LEU A 327 8.64 -3.03 6.13
N ASP A 328 7.33 -3.25 6.04
CA ASP A 328 6.33 -2.48 6.80
C ASP A 328 6.21 -0.98 6.45
N LYS A 329 7.14 -0.42 5.67
CA LYS A 329 7.06 0.96 5.19
C LYS A 329 6.60 0.98 3.73
N ASP A 330 5.70 1.90 3.41
CA ASP A 330 5.18 2.09 2.06
C ASP A 330 6.29 2.52 1.06
N GLU A 331 5.98 2.77 -0.22
CA GLU A 331 6.93 3.26 -1.25
C GLU A 331 7.49 4.67 -0.96
N GLY A 332 8.81 4.82 -0.77
CA GLY A 332 9.49 6.12 -0.56
C GLY A 332 10.15 6.34 0.81
N ALA A 333 10.15 5.34 1.71
CA ALA A 333 11.02 5.37 2.88
C ALA A 333 12.49 5.24 2.45
N TYR A 334 13.36 6.16 2.88
CA TYR A 334 14.77 6.06 2.58
C TYR A 334 15.40 5.01 3.49
N TRP A 335 16.22 4.15 2.92
CA TRP A 335 16.81 3.02 3.63
C TRP A 335 17.67 3.46 4.82
N ASP A 336 18.33 4.62 4.71
CA ASP A 336 19.20 5.14 5.76
C ASP A 336 18.43 5.82 6.91
N ASP A 337 17.12 6.09 6.76
CA ASP A 337 16.28 6.60 7.86
C ASP A 337 15.99 5.51 8.91
N TYR A 338 16.08 4.23 8.50
CA TYR A 338 15.68 3.08 9.31
C TYR A 338 16.84 2.17 9.69
N PHE A 339 17.93 2.24 8.93
CA PHE A 339 19.12 1.43 9.17
C PHE A 339 20.35 2.32 9.24
N PRO A 340 21.13 2.28 10.33
CA PRO A 340 22.30 3.14 10.48
C PRO A 340 23.23 2.95 9.28
N PRO A 341 23.85 4.02 8.75
CA PRO A 341 24.73 3.93 7.61
C PRO A 341 25.81 2.88 7.89
N THR A 342 26.16 2.06 6.90
CA THR A 342 27.27 1.12 7.06
C THR A 342 28.49 1.92 7.54
N PRO A 343 29.17 1.53 8.64
CA PRO A 343 30.42 2.17 9.00
C PRO A 343 31.31 2.09 7.75
N LYS A 344 31.75 3.25 7.24
CA LYS A 344 32.58 3.34 6.05
C LYS A 344 33.92 2.68 6.37
N ARG A 345 34.00 1.35 6.30
CA ARG A 345 35.29 0.66 6.33
C ARG A 345 36.05 1.15 5.11
N SER A 346 37.13 1.88 5.36
CA SER A 346 37.93 2.45 4.29
C SER A 346 38.37 1.33 3.34
N ARG A 347 38.55 1.65 2.05
CA ARG A 347 39.05 0.69 1.06
C ARG A 347 40.36 0.01 1.51
N VAL A 348 41.12 0.71 2.35
CA VAL A 348 42.34 0.25 3.01
C VAL A 348 42.04 -0.86 4.03
N GLN A 349 41.06 -0.69 4.91
CA GLN A 349 40.67 -1.72 5.89
C GLN A 349 40.15 -3.00 5.21
N LYS A 350 39.40 -2.88 4.11
CA LYS A 350 38.96 -4.04 3.33
C LYS A 350 40.12 -4.80 2.69
N LYS A 351 41.12 -4.08 2.16
CA LYS A 351 42.35 -4.70 1.61
C LYS A 351 43.18 -5.38 2.68
N LEU A 352 43.32 -4.77 3.86
CA LEU A 352 44.06 -5.35 4.98
C LEU A 352 43.43 -6.67 5.43
N LEU A 353 42.10 -6.70 5.62
CA LEU A 353 41.40 -7.93 6.03
C LEU A 353 41.49 -9.05 4.98
N ALA A 354 41.34 -8.71 3.69
CA ALA A 354 41.52 -9.68 2.61
C ALA A 354 42.97 -10.20 2.56
N SER A 355 43.96 -9.33 2.80
CA SER A 355 45.35 -9.76 2.84
C SER A 355 45.66 -10.66 4.04
N THR A 356 45.03 -10.41 5.20
CA THR A 356 45.22 -11.25 6.38
C THR A 356 44.55 -12.61 6.22
N GLU A 357 43.35 -12.68 5.62
CA GLU A 357 42.69 -13.96 5.29
C GLU A 357 43.53 -14.81 4.33
N ILE A 358 44.08 -14.19 3.28
CA ILE A 358 44.96 -14.90 2.33
C ILE A 358 46.23 -15.42 3.03
N ILE A 359 46.81 -14.65 3.95
CA ILE A 359 48.00 -15.05 4.72
C ILE A 359 47.68 -16.21 5.67
N GLU A 360 46.53 -16.19 6.35
CA GLU A 360 46.13 -17.29 7.22
C GLU A 360 45.84 -18.57 6.44
N GLN A 361 45.19 -18.46 5.28
CA GLN A 361 44.93 -19.59 4.40
C GLN A 361 46.23 -20.20 3.87
N ALA A 362 47.19 -19.39 3.43
CA ALA A 362 48.50 -19.86 3.01
C ALA A 362 49.29 -20.53 4.14
N LYS A 363 49.17 -20.03 5.38
CA LYS A 363 49.79 -20.68 6.56
C LYS A 363 49.13 -22.01 6.90
N ALA A 364 47.81 -22.13 6.72
CA ALA A 364 47.09 -23.38 6.93
C ALA A 364 47.51 -24.43 5.89
N GLU A 365 47.56 -24.06 4.61
CA GLU A 365 48.02 -24.94 3.52
C GLU A 365 49.49 -25.38 3.71
N ALA A 366 50.37 -24.48 4.15
CA ALA A 366 51.76 -24.81 4.45
C ALA A 366 51.89 -25.81 5.63
N ARG A 367 51.01 -25.73 6.63
CA ARG A 367 50.98 -26.70 7.74
C ARG A 367 50.54 -28.09 7.27
N GLU A 368 49.55 -28.16 6.38
CA GLU A 368 49.11 -29.43 5.78
C GLU A 368 50.20 -30.05 4.89
N GLN A 369 50.90 -29.24 4.08
CA GLN A 369 52.00 -29.73 3.26
C GLN A 369 53.19 -30.22 4.11
N ALA A 370 53.50 -29.54 5.22
CA ALA A 370 54.53 -29.97 6.15
C ALA A 370 54.19 -31.31 6.82
N SER A 371 52.91 -31.58 7.13
CA SER A 371 52.52 -32.87 7.71
C SER A 371 52.57 -34.01 6.69
N MET A 372 52.42 -33.73 5.39
CA MET A 372 52.52 -34.74 4.32
C MET A 372 53.96 -35.07 3.91
N THR A 373 54.94 -34.23 4.25
CA THR A 373 56.33 -34.39 3.77
C THR A 373 57.26 -35.04 4.81
N THR A 374 56.75 -35.48 5.96
CA THR A 374 57.52 -36.31 6.91
C THR A 374 57.54 -37.77 6.46
N PRO A 375 58.62 -38.31 5.89
CA PRO A 375 58.70 -39.74 5.58
C PRO A 375 58.74 -40.54 6.90
N PRO A 376 58.05 -41.70 6.97
CA PRO A 376 58.12 -42.55 8.14
C PRO A 376 59.56 -43.05 8.34
N LEU A 377 60.10 -42.84 9.54
CA LEU A 377 61.37 -43.43 9.98
C LEU A 377 61.24 -44.96 9.88
N THR A 378 61.86 -45.55 8.87
CA THR A 378 62.01 -47.00 8.78
C THR A 378 62.94 -47.46 9.91
N PRO A 379 62.55 -48.41 10.76
CA PRO A 379 63.41 -48.91 11.82
C PRO A 379 64.60 -49.66 11.22
N TYR A 380 65.79 -49.18 11.55
CA TYR A 380 67.08 -49.78 11.24
C TYR A 380 67.20 -51.12 11.99
N SER A 381 67.16 -52.24 11.27
CA SER A 381 67.39 -53.58 11.82
C SER A 381 68.90 -53.84 11.96
N GLY A 382 69.48 -53.47 13.11
CA GLY A 382 70.61 -54.19 13.68
C GLY A 382 70.06 -55.19 14.70
N GLU A 383 70.62 -56.36 14.99
CA GLU A 383 71.84 -57.09 14.68
C GLU A 383 71.56 -58.52 15.20
N GLU A 384 72.24 -59.56 14.72
CA GLU A 384 72.74 -60.60 15.64
C GLU A 384 73.81 -61.45 14.94
N TRP A 385 75.07 -61.12 15.20
CA TRP A 385 76.19 -62.06 15.09
C TRP A 385 76.16 -62.96 16.32
N LYS A 386 76.06 -64.28 16.13
CA LYS A 386 76.34 -65.28 17.17
C LYS A 386 77.72 -65.89 16.92
N VAL A 387 78.51 -65.89 18.00
CA VAL A 387 79.82 -66.52 18.18
C VAL A 387 79.70 -68.04 18.11
#